data_AF-A0A973P099-F1
#
_entry.id   AF-A0A973P099-F1
#
_cell.length_a   1.000
_cell.length_b   1.000
_cell.length_c   1.000
_cell.angle_alpha   90.00
_cell.angle_beta   90.00
_cell.angle_gamma   90.00
#
_symmetry.space_group_name_H-M   'P 1'
#
loop_
_entity.id
_entity.type
_entity.pdbx_description
1 polymer ?
#
loop_
_entity_poly.entity_id
_entity_poly.type
_entity_poly.pdbx_seq_one_letter_code
_entity_poly.pdbx_strand_id
1 'polypeptide(L)'
;MSEDSTSGEPVSKGAVNDGSVNESAAAGEQASPVPDDFTAHRDRLVRERRDHRWDALVDQAVGVVIARSGCGSAEAVAQLAAVAGRSGRPLRAVAA
;
A
#
# COMPACT_ATOMS: atom_id res chain seq x y z
N MET A 1 -7.70 -59.32 47.04
CA MET A 1 -8.71 -58.36 46.53
C MET A 1 -7.96 -57.32 45.71
N SER A 2 -8.52 -57.04 44.51
CA SER A 2 -8.14 -56.00 43.52
C SER A 2 -6.92 -56.35 42.66
N GLU A 3 -7.01 -56.95 41.45
CA GLU A 3 -7.66 -56.56 40.17
C GLU A 3 -7.21 -55.16 39.73
N ASP A 4 -6.19 -55.02 38.89
CA ASP A 4 -6.01 -55.33 37.45
C ASP A 4 -6.60 -54.27 36.49
N SER A 5 -5.65 -53.50 35.95
CA SER A 5 -5.45 -53.01 34.58
C SER A 5 -6.60 -52.63 33.62
N THR A 6 -6.23 -51.60 32.83
CA THR A 6 -6.49 -51.41 31.39
C THR A 6 -7.69 -50.55 30.96
N SER A 7 -7.36 -49.30 30.63
CA SER A 7 -7.64 -48.60 29.36
C SER A 7 -8.58 -49.27 28.34
N GLY A 8 -9.58 -48.52 27.89
CA GLY A 8 -10.29 -48.79 26.64
C GLY A 8 -11.40 -47.77 26.38
N GLU A 9 -11.14 -46.82 25.48
CA GLU A 9 -12.20 -46.06 24.79
C GLU A 9 -13.13 -47.01 24.02
N PRO A 10 -14.38 -46.60 23.79
CA PRO A 10 -14.97 -46.88 22.49
C PRO A 10 -15.58 -45.65 21.80
N VAL A 11 -15.23 -45.56 20.53
CA VAL A 11 -15.75 -44.70 19.46
C VAL A 11 -17.13 -45.21 18.98
N SER A 12 -17.90 -44.33 18.31
CA SER A 12 -19.00 -44.57 17.34
C SER A 12 -20.39 -44.19 17.86
N LYS A 13 -21.38 -43.72 17.09
CA LYS A 13 -21.63 -43.38 15.67
C LYS A 13 -22.94 -42.55 15.71
N GLY A 14 -23.06 -41.39 15.07
CA GLY A 14 -23.68 -41.28 13.75
C GLY A 14 -25.21 -41.43 13.75
N ALA A 15 -25.96 -40.33 13.58
CA ALA A 15 -27.25 -40.32 12.88
C ALA A 15 -27.68 -38.88 12.54
N VAL A 16 -27.76 -38.68 11.23
CA VAL A 16 -28.40 -37.62 10.45
C VAL A 16 -29.77 -37.15 11.00
N ASN A 17 -30.02 -35.84 10.92
CA ASN A 17 -31.38 -35.29 10.90
C ASN A 17 -31.55 -34.46 9.62
N ASP A 18 -32.42 -34.95 8.74
CA ASP A 18 -32.99 -34.29 7.57
C ASP A 18 -34.20 -33.44 7.97
N GLY A 19 -34.41 -32.31 7.29
CA GLY A 19 -35.59 -31.44 7.45
C GLY A 19 -35.26 -29.98 7.17
N SER A 20 -35.04 -29.60 5.91
CA SER A 20 -36.08 -29.22 4.93
C SER A 20 -36.76 -27.88 5.25
N VAL A 21 -36.31 -26.88 4.47
CA VAL A 21 -36.95 -25.66 3.96
C VAL A 21 -37.65 -24.70 4.94
N ASN A 22 -37.09 -23.49 5.03
CA ASN A 22 -37.90 -22.29 4.89
C ASN A 22 -37.27 -21.35 3.86
N GLU A 23 -38.07 -21.12 2.83
CA GLU A 23 -37.84 -20.27 1.67
C GLU A 23 -38.02 -18.80 2.04
N SER A 24 -37.45 -17.92 1.21
CA SER A 24 -37.70 -16.47 1.13
C SER A 24 -36.96 -15.59 2.15
N ALA A 25 -35.92 -14.89 1.69
CA ALA A 25 -36.11 -13.61 0.99
C ALA A 25 -34.77 -12.85 0.86
N ALA A 26 -34.71 -12.05 -0.21
CA ALA A 26 -33.72 -11.02 -0.50
C ALA A 26 -32.31 -11.55 -0.84
N ALA A 27 -31.95 -11.64 -2.12
CA ALA A 27 -31.61 -10.44 -2.91
C ALA A 27 -30.86 -9.42 -2.04
N GLY A 28 -29.68 -9.80 -1.59
CA GLY A 28 -28.67 -8.89 -1.11
C GLY A 28 -27.44 -9.13 -1.96
N GLU A 29 -27.40 -8.45 -3.12
CA GLU A 29 -26.17 -8.05 -3.78
C GLU A 29 -25.19 -7.61 -2.68
N GLN A 30 -24.30 -8.49 -2.22
CA GLN A 30 -23.34 -8.14 -1.19
C GLN A 30 -22.43 -7.11 -1.84
N ALA A 31 -22.65 -5.86 -1.41
CA ALA A 31 -22.07 -4.66 -1.95
C ALA A 31 -20.59 -4.89 -2.25
N SER A 32 -20.29 -4.85 -3.54
CA SER A 32 -18.98 -4.53 -4.09
C SER A 32 -18.14 -3.68 -3.12
N PRO A 33 -17.04 -4.19 -2.52
CA PRO A 33 -16.12 -3.37 -1.71
C PRO A 33 -15.30 -2.39 -2.56
N VAL A 34 -15.71 -2.15 -3.80
CA VAL A 34 -15.00 -1.34 -4.78
C VAL A 34 -14.95 0.16 -4.47
N PRO A 35 -15.85 0.83 -3.70
CA PRO A 35 -15.73 2.27 -3.53
C PRO A 35 -14.51 2.68 -2.67
N ASP A 36 -14.15 1.89 -1.66
CA ASP A 36 -13.00 2.17 -0.81
C ASP A 36 -11.68 1.83 -1.52
N ASP A 37 -11.65 0.73 -2.27
CA ASP A 37 -10.48 0.31 -3.06
C ASP A 37 -10.22 1.26 -4.24
N PHE A 38 -11.27 1.75 -4.91
CA PHE A 38 -11.12 2.74 -5.98
C PHE A 38 -10.66 4.10 -5.46
N THR A 39 -11.15 4.55 -4.30
CA THR A 39 -10.71 5.80 -3.68
C THR A 39 -9.25 5.72 -3.26
N ALA A 40 -8.84 4.61 -2.61
CA ALA A 40 -7.45 4.35 -2.27
C ALA A 40 -6.54 4.26 -3.50
N HIS A 41 -7.00 3.59 -4.57
CA HIS A 41 -6.29 3.47 -5.83
C HIS A 41 -6.13 4.83 -6.53
N ARG A 42 -7.18 5.65 -6.58
CA ARG A 42 -7.13 7.01 -7.13
C ARG A 42 -6.16 7.89 -6.34
N ASP A 43 -6.21 7.83 -5.01
CA ASP A 43 -5.32 8.61 -4.15
C ASP A 43 -3.86 8.18 -4.31
N ARG A 44 -3.61 6.87 -4.51
CA ARG A 44 -2.29 6.34 -4.88
C ARG A 44 -1.83 6.89 -6.25
N LEU A 45 -2.66 6.82 -7.29
CA LEU A 45 -2.33 7.37 -8.60
C LEU A 45 -2.04 8.88 -8.57
N VAL A 46 -2.77 9.63 -7.74
CA VAL A 46 -2.52 11.07 -7.54
C VAL A 46 -1.17 11.31 -6.89
N ARG A 47 -0.78 10.48 -5.90
CA ARG A 47 0.54 10.55 -5.27
C ARG A 47 1.64 10.22 -6.27
N GLU A 48 1.53 9.10 -6.99
CA GLU A 48 2.52 8.68 -8.01
C GLU A 48 2.70 9.76 -9.09
N ARG A 49 1.61 10.33 -9.63
CA ARG A 49 1.71 11.44 -10.60
C ARG A 49 2.37 12.68 -10.01
N ARG A 50 2.09 12.98 -8.74
CA ARG A 50 2.69 14.11 -8.05
C ARG A 50 4.19 13.89 -7.85
N ASP A 51 4.59 12.68 -7.49
CA ASP A 51 5.99 12.30 -7.30
C ASP A 51 6.76 12.36 -8.61
N HIS A 52 6.22 11.79 -9.71
CA HIS A 52 6.82 11.92 -11.04
C HIS A 52 6.96 13.37 -11.51
N ARG A 53 6.00 14.22 -11.20
CA ARG A 53 6.10 15.66 -11.49
C ARG A 53 7.24 16.30 -10.70
N TRP A 54 7.46 15.90 -9.45
CA TRP A 54 8.56 16.42 -8.64
C TRP A 54 9.91 15.93 -9.14
N ASP A 55 10.01 14.66 -9.52
CA ASP A 55 11.24 14.10 -10.10
C ASP A 55 11.62 14.86 -11.37
N ALA A 56 10.66 15.14 -12.25
CA ALA A 56 10.90 15.93 -13.47
C ALA A 56 11.37 17.37 -13.18
N LEU A 57 10.83 18.02 -12.14
CA LEU A 57 11.27 19.36 -11.73
C LEU A 57 12.69 19.33 -11.14
N VAL A 58 13.02 18.30 -10.35
CA VAL A 58 14.37 18.10 -9.82
C VAL A 58 15.35 17.85 -10.96
N ASP A 59 15.01 16.99 -11.92
CA ASP A 59 15.84 16.72 -13.10
C ASP A 59 16.08 17.98 -13.93
N GLN A 60 15.03 18.79 -14.13
CA GLN A 60 15.16 20.08 -14.82
C GLN A 60 16.09 21.04 -14.06
N ALA A 61 15.93 21.16 -12.75
CA ALA A 61 16.78 22.01 -11.92
C ALA A 61 18.24 21.54 -11.93
N VAL A 62 18.47 20.22 -11.88
CA VAL A 62 19.80 19.62 -12.01
C VAL A 62 20.40 19.97 -13.37
N GLY A 63 19.62 19.84 -14.46
CA GLY A 63 20.05 20.23 -15.80
C GLY A 63 20.46 21.70 -15.90
N VAL A 64 19.71 22.60 -15.25
CA VAL A 64 20.07 24.03 -15.19
C VAL A 64 21.39 24.26 -14.46
N VAL A 65 21.62 23.58 -13.34
CA VAL A 65 22.87 23.71 -12.58
C VAL A 65 24.05 23.17 -13.38
N ILE A 66 23.91 22.02 -14.02
CA ILE A 66 24.93 21.45 -14.92
C ILE A 66 25.28 22.45 -16.03
N ALA A 67 24.26 22.98 -16.72
CA ALA A 67 24.45 23.91 -17.84
C ALA A 67 25.13 25.22 -17.43
N ARG A 68 24.92 25.68 -16.19
CA ARG A 68 25.48 26.95 -15.68
C ARG A 68 26.87 26.78 -15.06
N SER A 69 27.09 25.68 -14.35
CA SER A 69 28.29 25.47 -13.54
C SER A 69 29.33 24.58 -14.24
N GLY A 70 28.96 23.89 -15.33
CA GLY A 70 29.85 22.97 -16.04
C GLY A 70 30.22 21.72 -15.22
N CYS A 71 29.42 21.40 -14.20
CA CYS A 71 29.67 20.30 -13.27
C CYS A 71 28.95 19.01 -13.68
N GLY A 72 29.31 17.90 -13.04
CA GLY A 72 28.60 16.63 -13.19
C GLY A 72 27.23 16.62 -12.50
N SER A 73 26.41 15.61 -12.79
CA SER A 73 25.07 15.46 -12.21
C SER A 73 25.09 15.29 -10.69
N ALA A 74 26.01 14.49 -10.15
CA ALA A 74 26.15 14.30 -8.70
C ALA A 74 26.48 15.62 -7.98
N GLU A 75 27.34 16.44 -8.57
CA GLU A 75 27.70 17.74 -8.01
C GLU A 75 26.54 18.73 -8.10
N ALA A 76 25.81 18.75 -9.21
CA ALA A 76 24.62 19.59 -9.37
C ALA A 76 23.54 19.25 -8.32
N VAL A 77 23.30 17.96 -8.06
CA VAL A 77 22.39 17.52 -6.99
C VAL A 77 22.90 17.97 -5.62
N ALA A 78 24.19 17.83 -5.34
CA ALA A 78 24.78 18.28 -4.08
C ALA A 78 24.63 19.80 -3.89
N GLN A 79 24.80 20.59 -4.96
CA GLN A 79 24.60 22.04 -4.92
C GLN A 79 23.13 22.41 -4.62
N LEU A 80 22.16 21.74 -5.26
CA LEU A 80 20.73 21.95 -4.97
C LEU A 80 20.37 21.55 -3.54
N ALA A 81 20.88 20.41 -3.05
CA ALA A 81 20.68 19.98 -1.67
C ALA A 81 21.30 20.98 -0.67
N ALA A 82 22.47 21.53 -0.99
CA ALA A 82 23.10 22.55 -0.16
C ALA A 82 22.29 23.86 -0.13
N VAL A 83 21.68 24.27 -1.25
CA VAL A 83 20.76 25.42 -1.30
C VAL A 83 19.50 25.14 -0.46
N ALA A 84 18.91 23.95 -0.56
CA ALA A 84 17.77 23.55 0.26
C ALA A 84 18.10 23.59 1.76
N GLY A 85 19.24 23.03 2.15
CA GLY A 85 19.72 23.08 3.53
C GLY A 85 19.93 24.50 4.06
N ARG A 86 20.58 25.38 3.27
CA ARG A 86 20.81 26.78 3.68
C ARG A 86 19.54 27.63 3.73
N SER A 87 18.58 27.36 2.84
CA SER A 87 17.34 28.13 2.76
C SER A 87 16.26 27.65 3.74
N GLY A 88 16.44 26.48 4.36
CA GLY A 88 15.39 25.82 5.14
C GLY A 88 14.16 25.44 4.31
N ARG A 89 14.26 25.52 2.97
CA ARG A 89 13.18 25.18 2.04
C ARG A 89 13.34 23.73 1.61
N PRO A 90 12.24 22.99 1.43
CA PRO A 90 12.34 21.64 0.89
C PRO A 90 12.90 21.69 -0.52
N LEU A 91 13.62 20.64 -0.93
CA LEU A 91 14.25 20.56 -2.26
C LEU A 91 13.27 20.86 -3.41
N ARG A 92 12.02 20.38 -3.29
CA ARG A 92 10.92 20.67 -4.24
C ARG A 92 10.62 22.17 -4.44
N ALA A 93 10.88 22.99 -3.42
CA ALA A 93 10.65 24.44 -3.49
C ALA A 93 11.89 25.19 -4.01
N VAL A 94 13.06 24.56 -3.95
CA VAL A 94 14.29 25.07 -4.58
C VAL A 94 14.33 24.71 -6.07
N ALA A 95 13.76 23.57 -6.44
CA ALA A 95 13.69 23.07 -7.82
C ALA A 95 12.49 23.61 -8.64
N ALA A 96 11.53 24.29 -8.00
CA ALA A 96 10.37 24.92 -8.64
C ALA A 96 10.62 26.40 -8.94
#